data_AF-A0A9J6CHC4-F1
#
_entry.id   AF-A0A9J6CHC4-F1
#
_cell.length_a   1.000
_cell.length_b   1.000
_cell.length_c   1.000
_cell.angle_alpha   90.00
_cell.angle_beta   90.00
_cell.angle_gamma   90.00
#
_symmetry.space_group_name_H-M   'P 1'
#
loop_
_entity.id
_entity.type
_entity.pdbx_description
1 polymer ?
#
loop_
_entity_poly.entity_id
_entity_poly.type
_entity_poly.pdbx_seq_one_letter_code
_entity_poly.pdbx_strand_id
1 'polypeptide(L)'
;MFSQRISISLFRVFGISRRRFNSNFTSINDDQPKNKRLIEICRTYLDISKQKANFIIEKNPGIFDGNSSFKEIESTLRYLTNKYSSSEILKNPACIIINASTYENRHQVLKECLFRDIQLSMLVKYASIMRKNVSVLKAYNYIIPHGDVIENLKIQLNIPININKSKLSEQMSLNDLRRDVMNVYLRERLQMTDEEINRARDVYRNLKHRSLKSIVEVLDILLNEFDFTREKIVRNAYLLSAHPKNILNILETTPCIADVDIKQILKSRPKIMMQSSENIRTIIDSVKKFNIPESSIIKCHEIFTLSPETVNNRLAELYTIKEFHVMFSHPRILKLIYYYNTARSRMEQLKQLKTQCYSLNLLSATSAVFEKYVCLGEDKTKGKEIFHYLSKQLNMPNKDVRAVVLLHPRWTQVSVLSIKQTIDFLLYNNFTQEDIKENILLLLYPVSRIKPKLEELLEWEMENNYNNAKSLPSNKLLNMCLYFIESEYHFTGDAVFETTRVDSKNDALISAIVTKNLIEGKKNNTFNNVSTQANVTTE
;
A
#
# COMPACT_ATOMS: atom_id res chain seq x y z
N MET A 1 -44.41 -5.67 -20.73
CA MET A 1 -44.18 -4.41 -19.98
C MET A 1 -44.08 -4.55 -18.45
N PHE A 2 -44.40 -5.70 -17.83
CA PHE A 2 -44.34 -5.85 -16.35
C PHE A 2 -42.94 -6.18 -15.76
N SER A 3 -41.95 -6.53 -16.60
CA SER A 3 -40.62 -6.98 -16.13
C SER A 3 -39.61 -5.84 -15.86
N GLN A 4 -39.76 -4.66 -16.48
CA GLN A 4 -38.83 -3.54 -16.33
C GLN A 4 -38.95 -2.78 -14.99
N ARG A 5 -40.08 -2.89 -14.28
CA ARG A 5 -40.30 -2.16 -13.01
C ARG A 5 -39.61 -2.80 -11.81
N ILE A 6 -39.23 -4.09 -11.87
CA ILE A 6 -38.61 -4.80 -10.75
C ILE A 6 -37.13 -4.40 -10.58
N SER A 7 -36.38 -4.29 -11.68
CA SER A 7 -34.96 -3.93 -11.64
C SER A 7 -34.70 -2.51 -11.11
N ILE A 8 -35.56 -1.54 -11.45
CA ILE A 8 -35.41 -0.14 -11.02
C ILE A 8 -35.71 0.05 -9.52
N SER A 9 -36.57 -0.81 -8.94
CA SER A 9 -36.93 -0.74 -7.51
C SER A 9 -35.82 -1.23 -6.57
N LEU A 10 -35.03 -2.24 -7.00
CA LEU A 10 -33.92 -2.79 -6.22
C LEU A 10 -32.79 -1.75 -6.03
N PHE A 11 -32.44 -0.99 -7.08
CA PHE A 11 -31.37 0.02 -6.99
C PHE A 11 -31.71 1.21 -6.08
N ARG A 12 -32.99 1.58 -5.94
CA ARG A 12 -33.43 2.63 -4.99
C ARG A 12 -33.28 2.22 -3.52
N VAL A 13 -33.32 0.93 -3.21
CA VAL A 13 -33.24 0.42 -1.82
C VAL A 13 -31.80 0.45 -1.28
N PHE A 14 -30.79 0.47 -2.15
CA PHE A 14 -29.37 0.35 -1.75
C PHE A 14 -28.64 1.70 -1.55
N GLY A 15 -29.29 2.85 -1.70
CA GLY A 15 -28.63 4.16 -1.47
C GLY A 15 -27.41 4.40 -2.38
N ILE A 16 -27.32 3.68 -3.50
CA ILE A 16 -26.31 3.90 -4.53
C ILE A 16 -26.76 5.13 -5.32
N SER A 17 -25.96 6.19 -5.26
CA SER A 17 -26.23 7.45 -5.94
C SER A 17 -26.51 7.22 -7.42
N ARG A 18 -27.57 7.85 -7.95
CA ARG A 18 -27.98 7.79 -9.37
C ARG A 18 -26.82 8.24 -10.27
N ARG A 19 -25.99 7.32 -10.76
CA ARG A 19 -25.27 7.53 -12.02
C ARG A 19 -26.20 7.08 -13.14
N ARG A 20 -26.52 8.01 -14.05
CA ARG A 20 -27.41 7.80 -15.19
C ARG A 20 -26.89 6.61 -16.00
N PHE A 21 -27.64 5.52 -16.01
CA PHE A 21 -27.40 4.38 -16.90
C PHE A 21 -27.94 4.78 -18.28
N ASN A 22 -27.04 5.04 -19.23
CA ASN A 22 -27.41 5.11 -20.64
C ASN A 22 -27.64 3.67 -21.14
N SER A 23 -28.87 3.38 -21.52
CA SER A 23 -29.25 2.12 -22.14
C SER A 23 -28.91 2.13 -23.63
N ASN A 24 -27.65 1.86 -23.96
CA ASN A 24 -27.29 1.40 -25.30
C ASN A 24 -27.03 -0.10 -25.20
N PHE A 25 -28.00 -0.90 -25.65
CA PHE A 25 -27.82 -2.34 -25.87
C PHE A 25 -26.76 -2.51 -26.97
N THR A 26 -25.53 -2.78 -26.55
CA THR A 26 -24.51 -3.37 -27.43
C THR A 26 -24.43 -4.83 -27.06
N SER A 27 -24.61 -5.71 -28.05
CA SER A 27 -24.39 -7.14 -27.91
C SER A 27 -22.99 -7.36 -27.33
N ILE A 28 -22.91 -8.02 -26.17
CA ILE A 28 -21.65 -8.31 -25.51
C ILE A 28 -20.92 -9.34 -26.37
N ASN A 29 -19.76 -8.96 -26.93
CA ASN A 29 -18.91 -9.87 -27.68
C ASN A 29 -18.34 -10.93 -26.73
N ASP A 30 -18.63 -12.22 -27.01
CA ASP A 30 -18.20 -13.39 -26.23
C ASP A 30 -16.65 -13.56 -26.17
N ASP A 31 -15.92 -12.77 -26.97
CA ASP A 31 -14.45 -12.83 -27.09
C ASP A 31 -13.67 -11.91 -26.13
N GLN A 32 -14.33 -11.09 -25.33
CA GLN A 32 -13.65 -10.29 -24.31
C GLN A 32 -13.03 -11.19 -23.20
N PRO A 33 -11.72 -11.07 -22.87
CA PRO A 33 -11.06 -11.91 -21.87
C PRO A 33 -11.72 -11.87 -20.49
N LYS A 34 -12.30 -10.70 -20.15
CA LYS A 34 -13.04 -10.47 -18.90
C LYS A 34 -14.27 -11.37 -18.78
N ASN A 35 -15.02 -11.53 -19.86
CA ASN A 35 -16.26 -12.32 -19.88
C ASN A 35 -15.96 -13.81 -19.81
N LYS A 36 -14.95 -14.29 -20.54
CA LYS A 36 -14.51 -15.69 -20.48
C LYS A 36 -14.20 -16.14 -19.05
N ARG A 37 -13.46 -15.31 -18.29
CA ARG A 37 -13.14 -15.60 -16.89
C ARG A 37 -14.36 -15.59 -15.97
N LEU A 38 -15.32 -14.67 -16.17
CA LEU A 38 -16.55 -14.63 -15.38
C LEU A 38 -17.45 -15.84 -15.64
N ILE A 39 -17.56 -16.24 -16.90
CA ILE A 39 -18.28 -17.44 -17.32
C ILE A 39 -17.68 -18.65 -16.59
N GLU A 40 -16.35 -18.76 -16.59
CA GLU A 40 -15.66 -19.85 -15.90
C GLU A 40 -15.92 -19.85 -14.39
N ILE A 41 -15.79 -18.70 -13.72
CA ILE A 41 -16.12 -18.58 -12.28
C ILE A 41 -17.58 -19.00 -12.01
N CYS A 42 -18.54 -18.52 -12.79
CA CYS A 42 -19.94 -18.89 -12.60
C CYS A 42 -20.18 -20.38 -12.84
N ARG A 43 -19.52 -20.99 -13.83
CA ARG A 43 -19.60 -22.43 -14.08
C ARG A 43 -19.04 -23.24 -12.92
N THR A 44 -17.85 -22.88 -12.44
CA THR A 44 -17.16 -23.59 -11.36
C THR A 44 -17.95 -23.57 -10.06
N TYR A 45 -18.53 -22.42 -9.69
CA TYR A 45 -19.20 -22.29 -8.39
C TYR A 45 -20.70 -22.60 -8.42
N LEU A 46 -21.40 -22.38 -9.53
CA LEU A 46 -22.85 -22.61 -9.60
C LEU A 46 -23.24 -23.94 -10.26
N ASP A 47 -22.27 -24.69 -10.79
CA ASP A 47 -22.49 -25.95 -11.51
C ASP A 47 -23.51 -25.80 -12.65
N ILE A 48 -23.27 -24.80 -13.53
CA ILE A 48 -24.14 -24.47 -14.65
C ILE A 48 -23.43 -24.64 -16.00
N SER A 49 -24.22 -24.85 -17.06
CA SER A 49 -23.70 -24.90 -18.42
C SER A 49 -23.17 -23.53 -18.87
N LYS A 50 -22.22 -23.54 -19.81
CA LYS A 50 -21.65 -22.31 -20.40
C LYS A 50 -22.74 -21.39 -20.96
N GLN A 51 -23.74 -21.95 -21.64
CA GLN A 51 -24.87 -21.20 -22.20
C GLN A 51 -25.70 -20.50 -21.11
N LYS A 52 -25.97 -21.17 -19.98
CA LYS A 52 -26.69 -20.57 -18.85
C LYS A 52 -25.86 -19.48 -18.16
N ALA A 53 -24.56 -19.67 -18.04
CA ALA A 53 -23.65 -18.65 -17.50
C ALA A 53 -23.63 -17.40 -18.39
N ASN A 54 -23.51 -17.58 -19.72
CA ASN A 54 -23.59 -16.48 -20.70
C ASN A 54 -24.91 -15.71 -20.55
N PHE A 55 -26.03 -16.43 -20.52
CA PHE A 55 -27.35 -15.81 -20.37
C PHE A 55 -27.49 -14.96 -19.09
N ILE A 56 -26.90 -15.39 -17.97
CA ILE A 56 -26.94 -14.62 -16.71
C ILE A 56 -26.13 -13.32 -16.83
N ILE A 57 -24.96 -13.40 -17.45
CA ILE A 57 -24.06 -12.26 -17.65
C ILE A 57 -24.70 -11.26 -18.62
N GLU A 58 -25.25 -11.73 -19.74
CA GLU A 58 -25.96 -10.90 -20.72
C GLU A 58 -27.21 -10.24 -20.17
N LYS A 59 -27.97 -10.94 -19.34
CA LYS A 59 -29.20 -10.41 -18.73
C LYS A 59 -28.92 -9.41 -17.61
N ASN A 60 -27.70 -9.42 -17.05
CA ASN A 60 -27.31 -8.57 -15.94
C ASN A 60 -25.94 -7.92 -16.17
N PRO A 61 -25.77 -7.12 -17.26
CA PRO A 61 -24.47 -6.56 -17.62
C PRO A 61 -23.91 -5.67 -16.50
N GLY A 62 -24.78 -4.91 -15.82
CA GLY A 62 -24.42 -4.06 -14.68
C GLY A 62 -23.88 -4.79 -13.45
N ILE A 63 -24.01 -6.12 -13.35
CA ILE A 63 -23.37 -6.93 -12.29
C ILE A 63 -21.87 -7.08 -12.55
N PHE A 64 -21.49 -7.13 -13.82
CA PHE A 64 -20.15 -7.53 -14.27
C PHE A 64 -19.37 -6.39 -14.96
N ASP A 65 -20.04 -5.28 -15.27
CA ASP A 65 -19.44 -4.02 -15.73
C ASP A 65 -18.77 -3.21 -14.60
N GLY A 66 -19.02 -3.57 -13.33
CA GLY A 66 -18.52 -2.83 -12.16
C GLY A 66 -17.05 -3.07 -11.80
N ASN A 67 -16.49 -2.14 -11.03
CA ASN A 67 -15.15 -2.15 -10.40
C ASN A 67 -14.90 -3.32 -9.43
N SER A 68 -15.80 -4.29 -9.31
CA SER A 68 -15.64 -5.44 -8.41
C SER A 68 -14.56 -6.37 -8.95
N SER A 69 -13.58 -6.71 -8.11
CA SER A 69 -12.50 -7.62 -8.48
C SER A 69 -13.05 -9.04 -8.66
N PHE A 70 -12.50 -9.81 -9.60
CA PHE A 70 -12.86 -11.23 -9.76
C PHE A 70 -12.73 -12.01 -8.45
N LYS A 71 -11.74 -11.66 -7.61
CA LYS A 71 -11.56 -12.25 -6.28
C LYS A 71 -12.75 -11.99 -5.36
N GLU A 72 -13.38 -10.82 -5.43
CA GLU A 72 -14.53 -10.47 -4.60
C GLU A 72 -15.78 -11.26 -5.02
N ILE A 73 -16.00 -11.38 -6.33
CA ILE A 73 -17.10 -12.18 -6.90
C ILE A 73 -16.92 -13.65 -6.49
N GLU A 74 -15.72 -14.19 -6.66
CA GLU A 74 -15.38 -15.54 -6.26
C GLU A 74 -15.61 -15.78 -4.76
N SER A 75 -15.14 -14.87 -3.92
CA SER A 75 -15.35 -14.97 -2.46
C SER A 75 -16.82 -14.96 -2.07
N THR A 76 -17.64 -14.19 -2.78
CA THR A 76 -19.08 -14.06 -2.57
C THR A 76 -19.80 -15.32 -3.01
N LEU A 77 -19.49 -15.84 -4.20
CA LEU A 77 -20.04 -17.10 -4.69
C LEU A 77 -19.70 -18.24 -3.75
N ARG A 78 -18.43 -18.37 -3.34
CA ARG A 78 -18.00 -19.38 -2.37
C ARG A 78 -18.79 -19.31 -1.06
N TYR A 79 -19.03 -18.12 -0.52
CA TYR A 79 -19.86 -17.97 0.68
C TYR A 79 -21.30 -18.42 0.44
N LEU A 80 -21.88 -18.04 -0.69
CA LEU A 80 -23.28 -18.34 -1.02
C LEU A 80 -23.49 -19.83 -1.29
N THR A 81 -22.61 -20.47 -2.06
CA THR A 81 -22.71 -21.90 -2.43
C THR A 81 -22.51 -22.82 -1.23
N ASN A 82 -21.73 -22.39 -0.23
CA ASN A 82 -21.56 -23.12 1.02
C ASN A 82 -22.82 -23.11 1.91
N LYS A 83 -23.79 -22.23 1.66
CA LYS A 83 -24.98 -22.04 2.50
C LYS A 83 -26.31 -22.22 1.77
N TYR A 84 -26.34 -22.03 0.46
CA TYR A 84 -27.55 -22.00 -0.36
C TYR A 84 -27.34 -22.81 -1.64
N SER A 85 -28.44 -23.35 -2.17
CA SER A 85 -28.38 -24.10 -3.43
C SER A 85 -28.13 -23.17 -4.62
N SER A 86 -27.47 -23.69 -5.67
CA SER A 86 -27.26 -22.95 -6.91
C SER A 86 -28.58 -22.46 -7.51
N SER A 87 -29.67 -23.23 -7.39
CA SER A 87 -30.98 -22.84 -7.90
C SER A 87 -31.55 -21.58 -7.22
N GLU A 88 -31.30 -21.38 -5.93
CA GLU A 88 -31.71 -20.19 -5.19
C GLU A 88 -30.89 -18.95 -5.57
N ILE A 89 -29.59 -19.12 -5.78
CA ILE A 89 -28.68 -18.05 -6.21
C ILE A 89 -29.10 -17.57 -7.60
N LEU A 90 -29.42 -18.49 -8.50
CA LEU A 90 -29.87 -18.21 -9.87
C LEU A 90 -31.21 -17.48 -9.92
N LYS A 91 -32.09 -17.67 -8.94
CA LYS A 91 -33.35 -16.90 -8.82
C LYS A 91 -33.10 -15.42 -8.48
N ASN A 92 -31.97 -15.08 -7.86
CA ASN A 92 -31.62 -13.71 -7.50
C ASN A 92 -30.17 -13.37 -7.89
N PRO A 93 -29.83 -13.27 -9.20
CA PRO A 93 -28.44 -13.08 -9.64
C PRO A 93 -27.77 -11.81 -9.07
N ALA A 94 -28.56 -10.78 -8.77
CA ALA A 94 -28.10 -9.55 -8.12
C ALA A 94 -27.44 -9.78 -6.74
N CYS A 95 -27.65 -10.96 -6.12
CA CYS A 95 -27.00 -11.30 -4.87
C CYS A 95 -25.47 -11.41 -4.99
N ILE A 96 -24.94 -11.70 -6.19
CA ILE A 96 -23.51 -11.89 -6.45
C ILE A 96 -22.72 -10.56 -6.28
N ILE A 97 -23.40 -9.41 -6.40
CA ILE A 97 -22.78 -8.08 -6.30
C ILE A 97 -22.35 -7.75 -4.86
N ILE A 98 -23.05 -8.29 -3.87
CA ILE A 98 -22.85 -7.91 -2.47
C ILE A 98 -21.70 -8.74 -1.89
N ASN A 99 -20.68 -8.07 -1.34
CA ASN A 99 -19.50 -8.72 -0.77
C ASN A 99 -19.86 -9.80 0.26
N ALA A 100 -19.14 -10.93 0.23
CA ALA A 100 -19.25 -12.04 1.18
C ALA A 100 -19.33 -11.59 2.65
N SER A 101 -18.45 -10.67 3.06
CA SER A 101 -18.42 -10.14 4.43
C SER A 101 -19.73 -9.44 4.82
N THR A 102 -20.40 -8.78 3.88
CA THR A 102 -21.70 -8.15 4.14
C THR A 102 -22.78 -9.21 4.39
N TYR A 103 -22.77 -10.31 3.63
CA TYR A 103 -23.69 -11.41 3.87
C TYR A 103 -23.44 -12.12 5.20
N GLU A 104 -22.18 -12.33 5.56
CA GLU A 104 -21.81 -12.90 6.85
C GLU A 104 -22.35 -12.05 8.00
N ASN A 105 -22.12 -10.72 7.97
CA ASN A 105 -22.67 -9.81 8.97
C ASN A 105 -24.20 -9.85 9.01
N ARG A 106 -24.88 -9.76 7.85
CA ARG A 106 -26.35 -9.80 7.79
C ARG A 106 -26.91 -11.09 8.38
N HIS A 107 -26.28 -12.22 8.04
CA HIS A 107 -26.67 -13.53 8.55
C HIS A 107 -26.49 -13.61 10.08
N GLN A 108 -25.36 -13.13 10.61
CA GLN A 108 -25.14 -13.03 12.06
C GLN A 108 -26.20 -12.14 12.73
N VAL A 109 -26.46 -10.96 12.19
CA VAL A 109 -27.47 -10.03 12.73
C VAL A 109 -28.86 -10.67 12.78
N LEU A 110 -29.29 -11.36 11.72
CA LEU A 110 -30.58 -12.05 11.71
C LEU A 110 -30.62 -13.18 12.74
N LYS A 111 -29.51 -13.91 12.93
CA LYS A 111 -29.40 -14.94 13.97
C LYS A 111 -29.50 -14.35 15.38
N GLU A 112 -28.85 -13.21 15.64
CA GLU A 112 -28.97 -12.46 16.90
C GLU A 112 -30.41 -11.97 17.16
N CYS A 113 -31.22 -11.79 16.11
CA CYS A 113 -32.63 -11.42 16.22
C CYS A 113 -33.60 -12.63 16.22
N LEU A 114 -33.11 -13.85 16.46
CA LEU A 114 -33.91 -15.09 16.54
C LEU A 114 -34.67 -15.46 15.25
N PHE A 115 -34.13 -15.12 14.07
CA PHE A 115 -34.69 -15.60 12.81
C PHE A 115 -34.49 -17.10 12.65
N ARG A 116 -35.53 -17.79 12.16
CA ARG A 116 -35.47 -19.20 11.75
C ARG A 116 -35.08 -19.32 10.28
N ASP A 117 -34.36 -20.39 9.93
CA ASP A 117 -34.08 -20.81 8.55
C ASP A 117 -33.79 -19.65 7.58
N ILE A 118 -32.71 -18.90 7.87
CA ILE A 118 -32.36 -17.67 7.14
C ILE A 118 -32.16 -17.98 5.66
N GLN A 119 -33.12 -17.58 4.82
CA GLN A 119 -33.07 -17.77 3.37
C GLN A 119 -32.30 -16.65 2.67
N LEU A 120 -31.77 -16.94 1.47
CA LEU A 120 -31.07 -15.95 0.64
C LEU A 120 -31.96 -14.72 0.31
N SER A 121 -33.26 -14.95 0.07
CA SER A 121 -34.23 -13.88 -0.19
C SER A 121 -34.33 -12.87 0.95
N MET A 122 -34.15 -13.32 2.20
CA MET A 122 -34.14 -12.48 3.39
C MET A 122 -32.86 -11.63 3.46
N LEU A 123 -31.71 -12.23 3.14
CA LEU A 123 -30.44 -11.50 3.12
C LEU A 123 -30.40 -10.42 2.04
N VAL A 124 -31.00 -10.67 0.87
CA VAL A 124 -31.14 -9.66 -0.19
C VAL A 124 -32.09 -8.55 0.25
N LYS A 125 -33.23 -8.89 0.87
CA LYS A 125 -34.23 -7.93 1.38
C LYS A 125 -33.92 -7.39 2.78
N TYR A 126 -32.69 -7.58 3.27
CA TYR A 126 -32.29 -7.29 4.65
C TYR A 126 -32.70 -5.88 5.12
N ALA A 127 -32.44 -4.84 4.32
CA ALA A 127 -32.77 -3.47 4.69
C ALA A 127 -34.28 -3.22 4.85
N SER A 128 -35.13 -3.99 4.16
CA SER A 128 -36.59 -3.94 4.30
C SER A 128 -37.04 -4.70 5.55
N ILE A 129 -36.49 -5.89 5.78
CA ILE A 129 -36.79 -6.71 6.96
C ILE A 129 -36.42 -5.96 8.25
N MET A 130 -35.23 -5.35 8.30
CA MET A 130 -34.76 -4.62 9.47
C MET A 130 -35.59 -3.38 9.82
N ARG A 131 -36.41 -2.86 8.88
CA ARG A 131 -37.33 -1.74 9.11
C ARG A 131 -38.71 -2.19 9.60
N LYS A 132 -39.01 -3.50 9.60
CA LYS A 132 -40.27 -4.02 10.10
C LYS A 132 -40.24 -4.16 11.62
N ASN A 133 -41.43 -4.10 12.21
CA ASN A 133 -41.63 -4.28 13.64
C ASN A 133 -41.46 -5.76 14.03
N VAL A 134 -41.01 -6.00 15.26
CA VAL A 134 -40.79 -7.36 15.77
C VAL A 134 -42.10 -8.15 15.80
N SER A 135 -43.19 -7.52 16.25
CA SER A 135 -44.53 -8.10 16.28
C SER A 135 -44.99 -8.65 14.92
N VAL A 136 -44.78 -7.87 13.86
CA VAL A 136 -45.11 -8.26 12.48
C VAL A 136 -44.26 -9.45 12.02
N LEU A 137 -42.97 -9.44 12.33
CA LEU A 137 -42.06 -10.53 11.93
C LEU A 137 -42.35 -11.83 12.66
N LYS A 138 -42.80 -11.76 13.92
CA LYS A 138 -43.33 -12.91 14.67
C LYS A 138 -44.63 -13.44 14.06
N ALA A 139 -45.57 -12.55 13.69
CA ALA A 139 -46.82 -12.95 13.07
C ALA A 139 -46.65 -13.69 11.73
N TYR A 140 -45.62 -13.33 10.95
CA TYR A 140 -45.24 -14.04 9.72
C TYR A 140 -44.32 -15.25 9.95
N ASN A 141 -44.08 -15.67 11.19
CA ASN A 141 -43.20 -16.79 11.56
C ASN A 141 -41.74 -16.66 11.07
N TYR A 142 -41.27 -15.44 10.78
CA TYR A 142 -39.85 -15.21 10.47
C TYR A 142 -38.98 -15.30 11.73
N ILE A 143 -39.51 -14.83 12.86
CA ILE A 143 -38.90 -14.88 14.19
C ILE A 143 -39.67 -15.90 15.03
N ILE A 144 -38.98 -16.56 15.97
CA ILE A 144 -39.60 -17.45 16.97
C ILE A 144 -40.75 -16.71 17.68
N PRO A 145 -42.02 -17.17 17.58
CA PRO A 145 -43.18 -16.43 18.11
C PRO A 145 -43.10 -16.12 19.61
N HIS A 146 -42.66 -17.09 20.41
CA HIS A 146 -42.48 -16.95 21.86
C HIS A 146 -41.07 -16.52 22.27
N GLY A 147 -40.20 -16.19 21.32
CA GLY A 147 -38.83 -15.78 21.60
C GLY A 147 -38.77 -14.32 22.04
N ASP A 148 -38.07 -14.04 23.15
CA ASP A 148 -37.76 -12.67 23.55
C ASP A 148 -36.51 -12.19 22.80
N VAL A 149 -36.73 -11.34 21.80
CA VAL A 149 -35.65 -10.78 20.97
C VAL A 149 -34.74 -9.87 21.80
N ILE A 150 -35.28 -9.14 22.78
CA ILE A 150 -34.50 -8.22 23.61
C ILE A 150 -33.55 -9.00 24.50
N GLU A 151 -34.04 -10.04 25.17
CA GLU A 151 -33.21 -10.91 26.01
C GLU A 151 -32.15 -11.62 25.17
N ASN A 152 -32.48 -12.11 23.96
CA ASN A 152 -31.47 -12.72 23.10
C ASN A 152 -30.38 -11.73 22.68
N LEU A 153 -30.73 -10.47 22.39
CA LEU A 153 -29.77 -9.41 22.09
C LEU A 153 -28.88 -9.08 23.31
N LYS A 154 -29.43 -9.10 24.53
CA LYS A 154 -28.65 -8.92 25.76
C LYS A 154 -27.63 -10.03 25.96
N ILE A 155 -28.02 -11.29 25.73
CA ILE A 155 -27.13 -12.45 25.84
C ILE A 155 -25.89 -12.28 24.94
N GLN A 156 -26.02 -11.63 23.77
CA GLN A 156 -24.88 -11.39 22.89
C GLN A 156 -23.85 -10.39 23.42
N LEU A 157 -24.18 -9.60 24.46
CA LEU A 157 -23.35 -8.49 24.93
C LEU A 157 -22.36 -8.88 26.03
N ASN A 158 -22.34 -10.15 26.46
CA ASN A 158 -21.44 -10.72 27.47
C ASN A 158 -21.38 -9.98 28.83
N ILE A 159 -22.23 -8.96 29.04
CA ILE A 159 -22.27 -8.12 30.24
C ILE A 159 -23.73 -7.97 30.68
N PRO A 160 -24.02 -8.04 31.99
CA PRO A 160 -25.36 -7.76 32.50
C PRO A 160 -25.68 -6.27 32.33
N ILE A 161 -26.43 -5.93 31.29
CA ILE A 161 -26.85 -4.56 31.01
C ILE A 161 -28.27 -4.37 31.53
N ASN A 162 -28.47 -3.35 32.37
CA ASN A 162 -29.80 -2.98 32.83
C ASN A 162 -30.52 -2.15 31.76
N ILE A 163 -31.13 -2.85 30.80
CA ILE A 163 -31.96 -2.21 29.79
C ILE A 163 -33.35 -2.00 30.36
N ASN A 164 -33.76 -0.74 30.52
CA ASN A 164 -35.10 -0.41 30.98
C ASN A 164 -36.15 -0.91 29.99
N LYS A 165 -36.80 -2.04 30.31
CA LYS A 165 -37.78 -2.72 29.45
C LYS A 165 -38.97 -1.82 29.09
N SER A 166 -39.29 -0.79 29.91
CA SER A 166 -40.42 0.10 29.61
C SER A 166 -40.19 0.98 28.37
N LYS A 167 -38.94 1.19 27.95
CA LYS A 167 -38.60 1.95 26.74
C LYS A 167 -38.48 1.09 25.48
N LEU A 168 -38.32 -0.23 25.61
CA LEU A 168 -38.17 -1.14 24.48
C LEU A 168 -39.44 -1.95 24.28
N SER A 169 -40.03 -1.82 23.09
CA SER A 169 -41.29 -2.50 22.73
C SER A 169 -41.13 -3.32 21.46
N GLU A 170 -41.85 -4.43 21.35
CA GLU A 170 -41.93 -5.23 20.12
C GLU A 170 -42.62 -4.49 18.95
N GLN A 171 -43.23 -3.34 19.24
CA GLN A 171 -43.75 -2.44 18.21
C GLN A 171 -42.68 -1.59 17.53
N MET A 172 -41.45 -1.59 18.05
CA MET A 172 -40.31 -0.93 17.42
C MET A 172 -39.80 -1.73 16.23
N SER A 173 -39.16 -1.03 15.28
CA SER A 173 -38.45 -1.71 14.19
C SER A 173 -37.24 -2.46 14.74
N LEU A 174 -36.84 -3.56 14.09
CA LEU A 174 -35.63 -4.29 14.48
C LEU A 174 -34.37 -3.42 14.49
N ASN A 175 -34.27 -2.46 13.57
CA ASN A 175 -33.17 -1.50 13.53
C ASN A 175 -33.15 -0.61 14.77
N ASP A 176 -34.30 -0.06 15.17
CA ASP A 176 -34.38 0.83 16.33
C ASP A 176 -34.10 0.07 17.61
N LEU A 177 -34.66 -1.14 17.73
CA LEU A 177 -34.41 -2.01 18.88
C LEU A 177 -32.92 -2.32 19.05
N ARG A 178 -32.26 -2.77 17.99
CA ARG A 178 -30.81 -3.05 18.02
C ARG A 178 -29.98 -1.81 18.29
N ARG A 179 -30.36 -0.67 17.70
CA ARG A 179 -29.69 0.61 17.92
C ARG A 179 -29.71 0.97 19.40
N ASP A 180 -30.87 0.87 20.02
CA ASP A 180 -31.04 1.32 21.41
C ASP A 180 -30.30 0.37 22.37
N VAL A 181 -30.35 -0.94 22.13
CA VAL A 181 -29.54 -1.93 22.84
C VAL A 181 -28.03 -1.64 22.70
N MET A 182 -27.55 -1.39 21.49
CA MET A 182 -26.14 -1.05 21.23
C MET A 182 -25.74 0.26 21.93
N ASN A 183 -26.60 1.27 21.92
CA ASN A 183 -26.33 2.54 22.59
C ASN A 183 -26.19 2.35 24.10
N VAL A 184 -27.08 1.58 24.73
CA VAL A 184 -26.94 1.26 26.16
C VAL A 184 -25.62 0.55 26.41
N TYR A 185 -25.26 -0.45 25.59
CA TYR A 185 -23.96 -1.12 25.73
C TYR A 185 -22.76 -0.18 25.63
N LEU A 186 -22.74 0.72 24.65
CA LEU A 186 -21.64 1.68 24.49
C LEU A 186 -21.57 2.70 25.65
N ARG A 187 -22.72 3.08 26.24
CA ARG A 187 -22.77 3.90 27.45
C ARG A 187 -22.21 3.15 28.65
N GLU A 188 -22.60 1.90 28.86
CA GLU A 188 -22.10 1.14 30.02
C GLU A 188 -20.62 0.77 29.87
N ARG A 189 -20.22 0.25 28.71
CA ARG A 189 -18.87 -0.30 28.49
C ARG A 189 -17.82 0.77 28.21
N LEU A 190 -18.17 1.81 27.48
CA LEU A 190 -17.26 2.88 27.07
C LEU A 190 -17.68 4.25 27.60
N GLN A 191 -18.68 4.36 28.48
CA GLN A 191 -19.13 5.63 29.08
C GLN A 191 -19.38 6.74 28.03
N MET A 192 -19.71 6.37 26.79
CA MET A 192 -19.88 7.34 25.71
C MET A 192 -21.09 8.23 25.98
N THR A 193 -20.93 9.52 25.70
CA THR A 193 -22.03 10.48 25.71
C THR A 193 -22.95 10.27 24.51
N ASP A 194 -24.18 10.78 24.58
CA ASP A 194 -25.14 10.68 23.47
C ASP A 194 -24.61 11.39 22.21
N GLU A 195 -23.88 12.49 22.38
CA GLU A 195 -23.22 13.21 21.29
C GLU A 195 -22.14 12.37 20.61
N GLU A 196 -21.31 11.66 21.37
CA GLU A 196 -20.26 10.78 20.85
C GLU A 196 -20.85 9.58 20.11
N ILE A 197 -21.90 8.97 20.64
CA ILE A 197 -22.61 7.86 20.00
C ILE A 197 -23.24 8.31 18.68
N ASN A 198 -23.94 9.44 18.69
CA ASN A 198 -24.54 9.99 17.48
C ASN A 198 -23.48 10.33 16.43
N ARG A 199 -22.37 10.97 16.83
CA ARG A 199 -21.24 11.27 15.93
C ARG A 199 -20.64 10.00 15.33
N ALA A 200 -20.37 8.99 16.16
CA ALA A 200 -19.82 7.71 15.69
C ALA A 200 -20.74 7.05 14.66
N ARG A 201 -22.06 7.09 14.87
CA ARG A 201 -23.05 6.52 13.95
C ARG A 201 -23.13 7.29 12.63
N ASP A 202 -23.13 8.62 12.71
CA ASP A 202 -23.34 9.48 11.54
C ASP A 202 -22.12 9.46 10.62
N VAL A 203 -20.91 9.45 11.21
CA VAL A 203 -19.64 9.31 10.49
C VAL A 203 -19.45 7.87 10.00
N TYR A 204 -19.75 6.87 10.83
CA TYR A 204 -19.51 5.45 10.53
C TYR A 204 -20.81 4.67 10.31
N ARG A 205 -21.49 4.96 9.19
CA ARG A 205 -22.79 4.38 8.82
C ARG A 205 -22.84 2.85 8.82
N ASN A 206 -21.70 2.17 8.64
CA ASN A 206 -21.61 0.71 8.62
C ASN A 206 -21.76 0.09 10.01
N LEU A 207 -21.52 0.85 11.08
CA LEU A 207 -21.62 0.36 12.46
C LEU A 207 -23.00 -0.21 12.77
N LYS A 208 -24.07 0.42 12.26
CA LYS A 208 -25.46 -0.03 12.46
C LYS A 208 -25.78 -1.41 11.86
N HIS A 209 -24.94 -1.91 10.97
CA HIS A 209 -25.12 -3.20 10.29
C HIS A 209 -24.20 -4.29 10.83
N ARG A 210 -23.43 -3.99 11.89
CA ARG A 210 -22.58 -4.96 12.55
C ARG A 210 -23.37 -5.78 13.57
N SER A 211 -22.96 -7.03 13.72
CA SER A 211 -23.41 -7.92 14.78
C SER A 211 -22.96 -7.37 16.13
N LEU A 212 -23.82 -7.47 17.15
CA LEU A 212 -23.48 -7.03 18.50
C LEU A 212 -22.32 -7.85 19.04
N LYS A 213 -22.32 -9.16 18.77
CA LYS A 213 -21.24 -10.07 19.13
C LYS A 213 -19.89 -9.62 18.56
N SER A 214 -19.85 -9.23 17.29
CA SER A 214 -18.62 -8.76 16.64
C SER A 214 -18.09 -7.46 17.26
N ILE A 215 -18.99 -6.53 17.62
CA ILE A 215 -18.60 -5.29 18.32
C ILE A 215 -18.00 -5.62 19.69
N VAL A 216 -18.61 -6.55 20.44
CA VAL A 216 -18.11 -7.01 21.75
C VAL A 216 -16.72 -7.63 21.61
N GLU A 217 -16.55 -8.59 20.70
CA GLU A 217 -15.26 -9.24 20.44
C GLU A 217 -14.17 -8.23 20.05
N VAL A 218 -14.49 -7.26 19.19
CA VAL A 218 -13.54 -6.21 18.82
C VAL A 218 -13.19 -5.34 20.02
N LEU A 219 -14.16 -4.97 20.86
CA LEU A 219 -13.87 -4.20 22.06
C LEU A 219 -12.98 -4.94 23.04
N ASP A 220 -13.25 -6.22 23.26
CA ASP A 220 -12.44 -7.06 24.15
C ASP A 220 -11.01 -7.20 23.61
N ILE A 221 -10.83 -7.36 22.28
CA ILE A 221 -9.50 -7.32 21.67
C ILE A 221 -8.83 -5.95 21.90
N LEU A 222 -9.51 -4.83 21.65
CA LEU A 222 -8.92 -3.50 21.81
C LEU A 222 -8.54 -3.20 23.27
N LEU A 223 -9.36 -3.60 24.23
CA LEU A 223 -9.15 -3.37 25.65
C LEU A 223 -8.08 -4.31 26.23
N ASN A 224 -8.16 -5.61 25.92
CA ASN A 224 -7.35 -6.63 26.59
C ASN A 224 -6.05 -6.97 25.82
N GLU A 225 -6.05 -6.95 24.48
CA GLU A 225 -4.87 -7.34 23.69
C GLU A 225 -3.96 -6.16 23.31
N PHE A 226 -4.53 -4.95 23.25
CA PHE A 226 -3.83 -3.74 22.82
C PHE A 226 -3.74 -2.66 23.90
N ASP A 227 -4.40 -2.85 25.05
CA ASP A 227 -4.51 -1.88 26.15
C ASP A 227 -4.92 -0.50 25.64
N PHE A 228 -5.97 -0.43 24.81
CA PHE A 228 -6.50 0.85 24.39
C PHE A 228 -7.27 1.47 25.55
N THR A 229 -6.98 2.73 25.85
CA THR A 229 -7.83 3.49 26.77
C THR A 229 -9.19 3.72 26.10
N ARG A 230 -10.21 3.87 26.93
CA ARG A 230 -11.56 4.22 26.51
C ARG A 230 -11.57 5.42 25.55
N GLU A 231 -10.87 6.50 25.89
CA GLU A 231 -10.81 7.74 25.10
C GLU A 231 -10.16 7.50 23.74
N LYS A 232 -9.23 6.55 23.66
CA LYS A 232 -8.59 6.15 22.41
C LYS A 232 -9.55 5.38 21.51
N ILE A 233 -10.38 4.50 22.08
CA ILE A 233 -11.42 3.77 21.35
C ILE A 233 -12.48 4.75 20.83
N VAL A 234 -12.95 5.68 21.67
CA VAL A 234 -13.94 6.70 21.28
C VAL A 234 -13.42 7.57 20.14
N ARG A 235 -12.16 8.03 20.22
CA ARG A 235 -11.50 8.79 19.13
C ARG A 235 -11.34 7.98 17.84
N ASN A 236 -11.31 6.65 17.94
CA ASN A 236 -11.17 5.73 16.80
C ASN A 236 -12.40 4.83 16.65
N ALA A 237 -13.62 5.37 16.84
CA ALA A 237 -14.85 4.57 16.85
C ALA A 237 -15.13 3.79 15.55
N TYR A 238 -14.45 4.12 14.43
CA TYR A 238 -14.49 3.30 13.21
C TYR A 238 -14.02 1.86 13.46
N LEU A 239 -13.16 1.63 14.45
CA LEU A 239 -12.66 0.30 14.79
C LEU A 239 -13.77 -0.62 15.27
N LEU A 240 -14.85 -0.09 15.86
CA LEU A 240 -16.03 -0.89 16.24
C LEU A 240 -16.68 -1.57 15.03
N SER A 241 -16.37 -1.12 13.82
CA SER A 241 -16.80 -1.73 12.57
C SER A 241 -15.77 -2.67 11.95
N ALA A 242 -14.66 -2.96 12.63
CA ALA A 242 -13.65 -3.92 12.19
C ALA A 242 -14.19 -5.36 12.26
N HIS A 243 -13.43 -6.30 11.70
CA HIS A 243 -13.73 -7.72 11.82
C HIS A 243 -12.78 -8.35 12.84
N PRO A 244 -13.26 -8.97 13.94
CA PRO A 244 -12.41 -9.45 15.03
C PRO A 244 -11.38 -10.48 14.56
N LYS A 245 -11.83 -11.49 13.79
CA LYS A 245 -10.92 -12.48 13.18
C LYS A 245 -9.83 -11.86 12.30
N ASN A 246 -10.11 -10.75 11.62
CA ASN A 246 -9.10 -10.12 10.78
C ASN A 246 -8.00 -9.47 11.62
N ILE A 247 -8.37 -8.84 12.75
CA ILE A 247 -7.39 -8.26 13.68
C ILE A 247 -6.49 -9.36 14.23
N LEU A 248 -7.06 -10.48 14.68
CA LEU A 248 -6.31 -11.64 15.16
C LEU A 248 -5.41 -12.23 14.07
N ASN A 249 -5.93 -12.40 12.85
CA ASN A 249 -5.12 -12.87 11.72
C ASN A 249 -3.93 -11.96 11.41
N ILE A 250 -4.05 -10.63 11.60
CA ILE A 250 -2.90 -9.72 11.43
C ILE A 250 -1.81 -10.05 12.45
N LEU A 251 -2.18 -10.28 13.71
CA LEU A 251 -1.25 -10.63 14.79
C LEU A 251 -0.55 -11.97 14.51
N GLU A 252 -1.29 -12.96 14.01
CA GLU A 252 -0.76 -14.30 13.70
C GLU A 252 0.14 -14.31 12.46
N THR A 253 -0.30 -13.66 11.37
CA THR A 253 0.38 -13.73 10.07
C THR A 253 1.53 -12.75 9.92
N THR A 254 1.56 -11.66 10.69
CA THR A 254 2.62 -10.65 10.65
C THR A 254 2.92 -10.17 12.07
N PRO A 255 3.54 -11.02 12.91
CA PRO A 255 3.78 -10.70 14.32
C PRO A 255 4.80 -9.57 14.49
N CYS A 256 5.79 -9.47 13.59
CA CYS A 256 6.82 -8.44 13.61
C CYS A 256 7.04 -7.86 12.20
N ILE A 257 7.42 -6.59 12.15
CA ILE A 257 7.92 -5.92 10.94
C ILE A 257 9.26 -5.29 11.32
N ALA A 258 10.35 -5.62 10.61
CA ALA A 258 11.70 -5.13 10.94
C ALA A 258 12.02 -5.14 12.45
N ASP A 259 11.78 -6.29 13.10
CA ASP A 259 12.00 -6.54 14.54
C ASP A 259 11.14 -5.70 15.50
N VAL A 260 10.15 -4.97 14.99
CA VAL A 260 9.15 -4.25 15.80
C VAL A 260 7.86 -5.05 15.85
N ASP A 261 7.34 -5.26 17.06
CA ASP A 261 6.05 -5.92 17.29
C ASP A 261 4.91 -5.14 16.59
N ILE A 262 4.14 -5.86 15.77
CA ILE A 262 2.98 -5.31 15.06
C ILE A 262 1.98 -4.67 16.01
N LYS A 263 1.84 -5.14 17.25
CA LYS A 263 0.95 -4.56 18.25
C LYS A 263 1.28 -3.09 18.50
N GLN A 264 2.56 -2.73 18.55
CA GLN A 264 3.01 -1.35 18.73
C GLN A 264 2.65 -0.47 17.52
N ILE A 265 2.82 -1.02 16.31
CA ILE A 265 2.46 -0.34 15.05
C ILE A 265 0.95 -0.10 14.98
N LEU A 266 0.14 -1.11 15.27
CA LEU A 266 -1.32 -1.00 15.27
C LEU A 266 -1.81 -0.06 16.37
N LYS A 267 -1.15 -0.02 17.54
CA LYS A 267 -1.45 0.93 18.61
C LYS A 267 -1.12 2.36 18.21
N SER A 268 -0.01 2.61 17.54
CA SER A 268 0.34 3.95 17.05
C SER A 268 -0.57 4.40 15.90
N ARG A 269 -0.97 3.48 15.01
CA ARG A 269 -1.83 3.74 13.85
C ARG A 269 -2.99 2.74 13.74
N PRO A 270 -4.08 2.93 14.51
CA PRO A 270 -5.16 1.95 14.56
C PRO A 270 -5.90 1.71 13.23
N LYS A 271 -5.87 2.68 12.33
CA LYS A 271 -6.49 2.55 10.99
C LYS A 271 -5.96 1.36 10.18
N ILE A 272 -4.76 0.88 10.48
CA ILE A 272 -4.18 -0.31 9.83
C ILE A 272 -4.99 -1.58 10.14
N MET A 273 -5.61 -1.67 11.33
CA MET A 273 -6.45 -2.82 11.72
C MET A 273 -7.67 -3.04 10.81
N MET A 274 -8.04 -2.02 10.02
CA MET A 274 -9.14 -2.09 9.05
C MET A 274 -8.73 -2.74 7.72
N GLN A 275 -7.45 -3.01 7.51
CA GLN A 275 -6.92 -3.67 6.32
C GLN A 275 -6.95 -5.19 6.48
N SER A 276 -7.07 -5.93 5.38
CA SER A 276 -6.92 -7.38 5.45
C SER A 276 -5.46 -7.75 5.77
N SER A 277 -5.26 -8.85 6.49
CA SER A 277 -3.92 -9.40 6.72
C SER A 277 -3.19 -9.70 5.40
N GLU A 278 -3.91 -10.19 4.38
CA GLU A 278 -3.36 -10.41 3.03
C GLU A 278 -2.84 -9.10 2.41
N ASN A 279 -3.55 -7.98 2.58
CA ASN A 279 -3.12 -6.69 2.02
C ASN A 279 -1.82 -6.21 2.68
N ILE A 280 -1.71 -6.34 4.01
CA ILE A 280 -0.50 -5.96 4.74
C ILE A 280 0.69 -6.78 4.24
N ARG A 281 0.55 -8.10 4.16
CA ARG A 281 1.59 -8.98 3.62
C ARG A 281 1.97 -8.61 2.19
N THR A 282 0.96 -8.42 1.32
CA THR A 282 1.20 -8.02 -0.08
C THR A 282 1.99 -6.71 -0.16
N ILE A 283 1.70 -5.73 0.69
CA ILE A 283 2.45 -4.46 0.73
C ILE A 283 3.90 -4.68 1.17
N ILE A 284 4.14 -5.52 2.18
CA ILE A 284 5.49 -5.87 2.62
C ILE A 284 6.28 -6.53 1.47
N ASP A 285 5.69 -7.52 0.81
CA ASP A 285 6.30 -8.23 -0.32
C ASP A 285 6.61 -7.28 -1.48
N SER A 286 5.69 -6.35 -1.76
CA SER A 286 5.91 -5.28 -2.74
C SER A 286 7.10 -4.40 -2.39
N VAL A 287 7.20 -3.93 -1.15
CA VAL A 287 8.33 -3.09 -0.70
C VAL A 287 9.66 -3.85 -0.82
N LYS A 288 9.68 -5.12 -0.43
CA LYS A 288 10.86 -6.01 -0.58
C LYS A 288 11.27 -6.19 -2.04
N LYS A 289 10.30 -6.37 -2.94
CA LYS A 289 10.55 -6.56 -4.38
C LYS A 289 11.32 -5.39 -5.01
N PHE A 290 11.16 -4.18 -4.49
CA PHE A 290 11.90 -2.99 -4.95
C PHE A 290 13.20 -2.74 -4.16
N ASN A 291 13.71 -3.72 -3.41
CA ASN A 291 14.93 -3.63 -2.59
C ASN A 291 14.89 -2.51 -1.54
N ILE A 292 13.69 -2.17 -1.04
CA ILE A 292 13.53 -1.18 0.02
C ILE A 292 13.66 -1.92 1.37
N PRO A 293 14.54 -1.49 2.28
CA PRO A 293 14.69 -2.12 3.59
C PRO A 293 13.39 -2.09 4.38
N GLU A 294 13.02 -3.19 5.05
CA GLU A 294 11.82 -3.24 5.91
C GLU A 294 11.84 -2.19 7.03
N SER A 295 13.02 -1.83 7.53
CA SER A 295 13.19 -0.75 8.51
C SER A 295 12.68 0.61 8.02
N SER A 296 12.52 0.77 6.70
CA SER A 296 11.87 1.94 6.09
C SER A 296 10.37 1.97 6.36
N ILE A 297 9.72 0.80 6.43
CA ILE A 297 8.29 0.67 6.74
C ILE A 297 8.02 1.17 8.15
N ILE A 298 8.90 0.92 9.11
CA ILE A 298 8.76 1.44 10.48
C ILE A 298 8.74 2.96 10.53
N LYS A 299 9.52 3.61 9.66
CA LYS A 299 9.54 5.08 9.54
C LYS A 299 8.32 5.65 8.78
N CYS A 300 7.50 4.79 8.16
CA CYS A 300 6.36 5.17 7.33
C CYS A 300 5.27 4.08 7.31
N HIS A 301 4.79 3.65 8.49
CA HIS A 301 3.79 2.59 8.60
C HIS A 301 2.40 3.03 8.07
N GLU A 302 2.20 4.32 7.79
CA GLU A 302 1.01 4.83 7.10
C GLU A 302 0.82 4.25 5.70
N ILE A 303 1.88 3.68 5.10
CA ILE A 303 1.81 3.00 3.81
C ILE A 303 0.75 1.89 3.80
N PHE A 304 0.54 1.22 4.94
CA PHE A 304 -0.46 0.18 5.08
C PHE A 304 -1.90 0.68 4.96
N THR A 305 -2.13 1.99 5.04
CA THR A 305 -3.48 2.55 4.84
C THR A 305 -3.90 2.65 3.37
N LEU A 306 -2.97 2.38 2.44
CA LEU A 306 -3.21 2.35 1.00
C LEU A 306 -3.55 0.93 0.52
N SER A 307 -4.14 0.81 -0.67
CA SER A 307 -4.32 -0.52 -1.28
C SER A 307 -2.99 -1.06 -1.82
N PRO A 308 -2.77 -2.40 -1.82
CA PRO A 308 -1.56 -3.00 -2.36
C PRO A 308 -1.31 -2.63 -3.82
N GLU A 309 -2.36 -2.53 -4.63
CA GLU A 309 -2.29 -2.08 -6.02
C GLU A 309 -1.79 -0.63 -6.13
N THR A 310 -2.30 0.27 -5.30
CA THR A 310 -1.85 1.67 -5.27
C THR A 310 -0.37 1.77 -4.90
N VAL A 311 0.08 1.00 -3.90
CA VAL A 311 1.49 0.98 -3.49
C VAL A 311 2.36 0.46 -4.64
N ASN A 312 1.99 -0.66 -5.26
CA ASN A 312 2.73 -1.24 -6.38
C ASN A 312 2.82 -0.29 -7.58
N ASN A 313 1.69 0.29 -8.00
CA ASN A 313 1.65 1.18 -9.16
C ASN A 313 2.52 2.42 -8.93
N ARG A 314 2.45 3.02 -7.74
CA ARG A 314 3.28 4.18 -7.39
C ARG A 314 4.77 3.82 -7.28
N LEU A 315 5.10 2.65 -6.74
CA LEU A 315 6.48 2.16 -6.69
C LEU A 315 7.04 1.94 -8.09
N ALA A 316 6.27 1.28 -8.97
CA ALA A 316 6.64 1.07 -10.35
C ALA A 316 6.84 2.40 -11.10
N GLU A 317 5.93 3.36 -10.92
CA GLU A 317 6.03 4.68 -11.56
C GLU A 317 7.25 5.46 -11.05
N LEU A 318 7.51 5.49 -9.74
CA LEU A 318 8.74 6.10 -9.22
C LEU A 318 10.00 5.39 -9.72
N TYR A 319 9.95 4.08 -9.93
CA TYR A 319 11.05 3.29 -10.47
C TYR A 319 11.29 3.54 -11.96
N THR A 320 10.41 4.26 -12.67
CA THR A 320 10.71 4.67 -14.05
C THR A 320 11.65 5.88 -14.12
N ILE A 321 11.74 6.64 -13.02
CA ILE A 321 12.50 7.89 -12.93
C ILE A 321 13.94 7.55 -12.49
N LYS A 322 14.91 7.78 -13.39
CA LYS A 322 16.32 7.39 -13.21
C LYS A 322 16.93 7.97 -11.93
N GLU A 323 16.58 9.20 -11.60
CA GLU A 323 17.06 9.92 -10.43
C GLU A 323 16.71 9.19 -9.13
N PHE A 324 15.56 8.51 -9.08
CA PHE A 324 15.14 7.78 -7.87
C PHE A 324 15.74 6.40 -7.74
N HIS A 325 16.23 5.75 -8.80
CA HIS A 325 16.80 4.39 -8.75
C HIS A 325 17.81 4.23 -7.62
N VAL A 326 18.69 5.23 -7.49
CA VAL A 326 19.76 5.25 -6.49
C VAL A 326 19.23 5.48 -5.07
N MET A 327 18.07 6.15 -4.97
CA MET A 327 17.45 6.55 -3.73
C MET A 327 16.37 5.58 -3.21
N PHE A 328 16.06 4.49 -3.94
CA PHE A 328 15.11 3.47 -3.47
C PHE A 328 15.51 2.81 -2.16
N SER A 329 16.82 2.73 -1.88
CA SER A 329 17.30 2.23 -0.59
C SER A 329 17.08 3.20 0.58
N HIS A 330 16.76 4.47 0.31
CA HIS A 330 16.58 5.48 1.32
C HIS A 330 15.18 5.41 1.96
N PRO A 331 15.05 5.38 3.30
CA PRO A 331 13.76 5.15 3.96
C PRO A 331 12.63 6.11 3.62
N ARG A 332 12.96 7.34 3.20
CA ARG A 332 11.95 8.33 2.80
C ARG A 332 11.27 8.04 1.46
N ILE A 333 11.72 7.07 0.68
CA ILE A 333 11.05 6.70 -0.57
C ILE A 333 9.58 6.33 -0.32
N LEU A 334 9.30 5.64 0.79
CA LEU A 334 7.93 5.27 1.17
C LEU A 334 7.05 6.48 1.50
N LYS A 335 7.64 7.57 2.02
CA LYS A 335 6.89 8.82 2.24
C LYS A 335 6.46 9.46 0.93
N LEU A 336 7.26 9.34 -0.13
CA LEU A 336 6.84 9.79 -1.46
C LEU A 336 5.70 8.94 -1.99
N ILE A 337 5.73 7.62 -1.77
CA ILE A 337 4.61 6.75 -2.15
C ILE A 337 3.32 7.14 -1.41
N TYR A 338 3.41 7.46 -0.13
CA TYR A 338 2.26 7.89 0.64
C TYR A 338 1.71 9.25 0.17
N TYR A 339 2.59 10.25 0.02
CA TYR A 339 2.26 11.61 -0.45
C TYR A 339 2.44 11.79 -1.97
N TYR A 340 2.09 10.77 -2.75
CA TYR A 340 2.44 10.66 -4.16
C TYR A 340 2.00 11.84 -5.03
N ASN A 341 0.73 12.24 -4.94
CA ASN A 341 0.21 13.33 -5.78
C ASN A 341 0.94 14.66 -5.49
N THR A 342 1.22 14.94 -4.22
CA THR A 342 1.97 16.12 -3.80
C THR A 342 3.41 16.06 -4.28
N ALA A 343 4.06 14.91 -4.14
CA ALA A 343 5.43 14.69 -4.63
C ALA A 343 5.51 14.86 -6.16
N ARG A 344 4.54 14.32 -6.91
CA ARG A 344 4.45 14.45 -8.37
C ARG A 344 4.31 15.89 -8.82
N SER A 345 3.35 16.63 -8.24
CA SER A 345 3.13 18.04 -8.57
C SER A 345 4.38 18.89 -8.27
N ARG A 346 5.05 18.64 -7.14
CA ARG A 346 6.30 19.32 -6.78
C ARG A 346 7.44 19.00 -7.73
N MET A 347 7.55 17.74 -8.17
CA MET A 347 8.53 17.32 -9.16
C MET A 347 8.29 18.02 -10.50
N GLU A 348 7.03 18.18 -10.92
CA GLU A 348 6.68 18.93 -12.14
C GLU A 348 7.06 20.41 -12.03
N GLN A 349 6.85 21.04 -10.87
CA GLN A 349 7.30 22.42 -10.62
C GLN A 349 8.82 22.55 -10.66
N LEU A 350 9.54 21.62 -10.03
CA LEU A 350 11.01 21.59 -10.06
C LEU A 350 11.57 21.38 -11.48
N LYS A 351 10.89 20.57 -12.30
CA LYS A 351 11.20 20.43 -13.73
C LYS A 351 11.06 21.75 -14.49
N GLN A 352 10.01 22.52 -14.23
CA GLN A 352 9.82 23.84 -14.86
C GLN A 352 10.93 24.82 -14.46
N LEU A 353 11.43 24.72 -13.23
CA LEU A 353 12.56 25.50 -12.74
C LEU A 353 13.93 24.98 -13.20
N LYS A 354 13.96 23.92 -14.04
CA LYS A 354 15.17 23.27 -14.55
C LYS A 354 16.16 22.85 -13.45
N THR A 355 15.66 22.51 -12.26
CA THR A 355 16.53 22.02 -11.18
C THR A 355 17.05 20.63 -11.54
N GLN A 356 18.37 20.45 -11.50
CA GLN A 356 19.02 19.19 -11.85
C GLN A 356 18.89 18.10 -10.76
N CYS A 357 18.55 18.48 -9.52
CA CYS A 357 18.60 17.60 -8.36
C CYS A 357 17.24 17.50 -7.66
N TYR A 358 16.65 16.29 -7.63
CA TYR A 358 15.44 16.01 -6.86
C TYR A 358 15.81 15.44 -5.49
N SER A 359 15.61 16.22 -4.44
CA SER A 359 15.75 15.71 -3.07
C SER A 359 14.47 15.02 -2.59
N LEU A 360 14.60 13.81 -2.06
CA LEU A 360 13.49 13.13 -1.36
C LEU A 360 12.98 13.96 -0.18
N ASN A 361 13.88 14.65 0.53
CA ASN A 361 13.52 15.52 1.65
C ASN A 361 12.65 16.70 1.21
N LEU A 362 12.98 17.33 0.08
CA LEU A 362 12.22 18.45 -0.47
C LEU A 362 10.85 18.00 -0.98
N LEU A 363 10.81 16.90 -1.74
CA LEU A 363 9.56 16.38 -2.31
C LEU A 363 8.58 15.91 -1.22
N SER A 364 9.09 15.39 -0.11
CA SER A 364 8.30 14.97 1.06
C SER A 364 8.09 16.07 2.12
N ALA A 365 8.54 17.31 1.90
CA ALA A 365 8.47 18.38 2.88
C ALA A 365 7.05 18.94 3.10
N THR A 366 6.88 19.81 4.08
CA THR A 366 5.67 20.64 4.22
C THR A 366 5.61 21.71 3.13
N SER A 367 4.41 22.15 2.73
CA SER A 367 4.25 23.16 1.66
C SER A 367 5.04 24.44 1.94
N ALA A 368 5.01 24.96 3.17
CA ALA A 368 5.77 26.14 3.57
C ALA A 368 7.30 25.99 3.39
N VAL A 369 7.85 24.77 3.53
CA VAL A 369 9.30 24.53 3.33
C VAL A 369 9.61 24.43 1.85
N PHE A 370 8.74 23.77 1.09
CA PHE A 370 8.87 23.65 -0.35
C PHE A 370 8.74 25.02 -1.06
N GLU A 371 7.77 25.84 -0.68
CA GLU A 371 7.58 27.19 -1.23
C GLU A 371 8.77 28.11 -0.90
N LYS A 372 9.31 28.04 0.32
CA LYS A 372 10.55 28.78 0.65
C LYS A 372 11.72 28.39 -0.24
N TYR A 373 11.87 27.10 -0.55
CA TYR A 373 12.91 26.65 -1.49
C TYR A 373 12.68 27.24 -2.89
N VAL A 374 11.45 27.15 -3.40
CA VAL A 374 11.11 27.64 -4.76
C VAL A 374 11.22 29.15 -4.89
N CYS A 375 10.76 29.91 -3.89
CA CYS A 375 10.71 31.38 -3.94
C CYS A 375 12.02 32.05 -3.52
N LEU A 376 12.73 31.50 -2.52
CA LEU A 376 13.92 32.12 -1.93
C LEU A 376 15.23 31.44 -2.35
N GLY A 377 15.17 30.29 -3.03
CA GLY A 377 16.36 29.51 -3.39
C GLY A 377 17.08 28.90 -2.18
N GLU A 378 16.47 28.90 -0.99
CA GLU A 378 17.09 28.34 0.22
C GLU A 378 17.17 26.81 0.14
N ASP A 379 18.33 26.27 -0.24
CA ASP A 379 18.56 24.83 -0.26
C ASP A 379 18.68 24.26 1.16
N LYS A 380 17.55 23.82 1.71
CA LYS A 380 17.45 23.17 3.02
C LYS A 380 17.61 21.65 2.97
N THR A 381 17.84 21.07 1.79
CA THR A 381 17.94 19.61 1.66
C THR A 381 19.18 19.07 2.36
N LYS A 382 20.24 19.89 2.47
CA LYS A 382 21.52 19.59 3.11
C LYS A 382 22.08 18.23 2.64
N GLY A 383 21.83 17.85 1.39
CA GLY A 383 22.32 16.62 0.73
C GLY A 383 22.32 15.36 1.58
N LYS A 384 21.31 15.14 2.44
CA LYS A 384 21.27 13.95 3.31
C LYS A 384 21.27 12.65 2.52
N GLU A 385 20.69 12.69 1.33
CA GLU A 385 20.67 11.60 0.36
C GLU A 385 22.08 11.24 -0.10
N ILE A 386 22.97 12.22 -0.29
CA ILE A 386 24.38 12.02 -0.66
C ILE A 386 25.10 11.28 0.48
N PHE A 387 24.98 11.77 1.71
CA PHE A 387 25.62 11.13 2.87
C PHE A 387 25.15 9.69 3.05
N HIS A 388 23.84 9.46 2.98
CA HIS A 388 23.27 8.13 3.11
C HIS A 388 23.76 7.19 2.01
N TYR A 389 23.78 7.67 0.75
CA TYR A 389 24.21 6.88 -0.39
C TYR A 389 25.70 6.51 -0.29
N LEU A 390 26.58 7.50 -0.09
CA LEU A 390 28.02 7.29 0.05
C LEU A 390 28.36 6.41 1.25
N SER A 391 27.74 6.65 2.41
CA SER A 391 27.90 5.83 3.62
C SER A 391 27.61 4.36 3.35
N LYS A 392 26.54 4.08 2.59
CA LYS A 392 26.16 2.72 2.23
C LYS A 392 27.09 2.10 1.18
N GLN A 393 27.44 2.84 0.11
CA GLN A 393 28.27 2.30 -0.97
C GLN A 393 29.72 2.05 -0.53
N LEU A 394 30.26 2.95 0.29
CA LEU A 394 31.64 2.88 0.76
C LEU A 394 31.79 2.11 2.09
N ASN A 395 30.68 1.62 2.66
CA ASN A 395 30.65 1.00 3.99
C ASN A 395 31.35 1.85 5.06
N MET A 396 31.06 3.15 5.07
CA MET A 396 31.64 4.14 5.98
C MET A 396 30.58 4.75 6.89
N PRO A 397 30.90 5.10 8.15
CA PRO A 397 29.97 5.83 9.02
C PRO A 397 29.54 7.16 8.39
N ASN A 398 28.24 7.50 8.51
CA ASN A 398 27.70 8.76 7.99
C ASN A 398 28.44 10.00 8.53
N LYS A 399 29.01 9.93 9.74
CA LYS A 399 29.77 11.02 10.35
C LYS A 399 31.04 11.35 9.57
N ASP A 400 31.74 10.32 9.11
CA ASP A 400 33.04 10.46 8.45
C ASP A 400 32.88 10.92 7.01
N VAL A 401 31.94 10.31 6.28
CA VAL A 401 31.52 10.78 4.95
C VAL A 401 31.12 12.25 4.99
N ARG A 402 30.35 12.63 6.01
CA ARG A 402 29.91 14.02 6.17
C ARG A 402 31.09 14.96 6.43
N ALA A 403 32.09 14.55 7.21
CA ALA A 403 33.26 15.37 7.47
C ALA A 403 34.03 15.68 6.18
N VAL A 404 34.15 14.71 5.28
CA VAL A 404 34.86 14.88 4.00
C VAL A 404 34.03 15.69 3.00
N VAL A 405 32.77 15.31 2.76
CA VAL A 405 31.92 15.96 1.74
C VAL A 405 31.66 17.44 2.04
N LEU A 406 31.59 17.83 3.32
CA LEU A 406 31.41 19.22 3.72
C LEU A 406 32.59 20.14 3.37
N LEU A 407 33.76 19.57 3.05
CA LEU A 407 34.93 20.35 2.61
C LEU A 407 34.73 20.97 1.24
N HIS A 408 33.87 20.38 0.40
CA HIS A 408 33.62 20.91 -0.94
C HIS A 408 32.58 22.03 -0.89
N PRO A 409 32.77 23.20 -1.54
CA PRO A 409 31.84 24.33 -1.43
C PRO A 409 30.48 24.10 -2.11
N ARG A 410 30.43 23.28 -3.17
CA ARG A 410 29.21 23.07 -3.99
C ARG A 410 28.51 21.72 -3.80
N TRP A 411 28.86 20.95 -2.77
CA TRP A 411 28.38 19.57 -2.59
C TRP A 411 26.85 19.40 -2.59
N THR A 412 26.08 20.40 -2.16
CA THR A 412 24.60 20.29 -2.12
C THR A 412 23.96 20.31 -3.51
N GLN A 413 24.68 20.80 -4.51
CA GLN A 413 24.19 20.96 -5.88
C GLN A 413 24.46 19.72 -6.74
N VAL A 414 25.20 18.75 -6.21
CA VAL A 414 25.57 17.53 -6.93
C VAL A 414 24.47 16.47 -6.78
N SER A 415 24.07 15.85 -7.89
CA SER A 415 23.06 14.80 -7.88
C SER A 415 23.64 13.46 -7.40
N VAL A 416 22.88 12.71 -6.61
CA VAL A 416 23.25 11.35 -6.18
C VAL A 416 23.44 10.40 -7.38
N LEU A 417 22.72 10.67 -8.48
CA LEU A 417 22.87 9.92 -9.72
C LEU A 417 24.26 10.12 -10.35
N SER A 418 24.75 11.35 -10.40
CA SER A 418 26.09 11.66 -10.90
C SER A 418 27.17 10.98 -10.05
N ILE A 419 27.04 11.03 -8.72
CA ILE A 419 27.93 10.32 -7.79
C ILE A 419 27.96 8.82 -8.08
N LYS A 420 26.79 8.20 -8.31
CA LYS A 420 26.72 6.77 -8.69
C LYS A 420 27.48 6.51 -9.98
N GLN A 421 27.24 7.32 -11.02
CA GLN A 421 27.91 7.15 -12.32
C GLN A 421 29.42 7.24 -12.16
N THR A 422 29.91 8.15 -11.33
CA THR A 422 31.34 8.30 -11.03
C THR A 422 31.90 7.08 -10.29
N ILE A 423 31.21 6.58 -9.27
CA ILE A 423 31.63 5.33 -8.59
C ILE A 423 31.68 4.16 -9.56
N ASP A 424 30.63 3.95 -10.36
CA ASP A 424 30.56 2.86 -11.33
C ASP A 424 31.69 2.97 -12.38
N PHE A 425 31.99 4.19 -12.84
CA PHE A 425 33.08 4.45 -13.78
C PHE A 425 34.44 4.10 -13.18
N LEU A 426 34.72 4.52 -11.93
CA LEU A 426 36.00 4.22 -11.27
C LEU A 426 36.16 2.72 -11.04
N LEU A 427 35.12 2.02 -10.56
CA LEU A 427 35.16 0.57 -10.39
C LEU A 427 35.35 -0.17 -11.73
N TYR A 428 34.72 0.30 -12.81
CA TYR A 428 34.90 -0.26 -14.14
C TYR A 428 36.34 -0.10 -14.67
N ASN A 429 37.04 0.95 -14.25
CA ASN A 429 38.45 1.19 -14.60
C ASN A 429 39.43 0.59 -13.58
N ASN A 430 39.01 -0.44 -12.83
CA ASN A 430 39.83 -1.21 -11.89
C ASN A 430 40.35 -0.43 -10.67
N PHE A 431 39.75 0.71 -10.31
CA PHE A 431 40.02 1.33 -9.01
C PHE A 431 39.37 0.53 -7.89
N THR A 432 40.07 0.34 -6.78
CA THR A 432 39.54 -0.41 -5.64
C THR A 432 38.57 0.43 -4.82
N GLN A 433 37.75 -0.22 -3.99
CA GLN A 433 36.86 0.49 -3.06
C GLN A 433 37.66 1.35 -2.07
N GLU A 434 38.85 0.90 -1.68
CA GLU A 434 39.78 1.60 -0.79
C GLU A 434 40.31 2.88 -1.44
N ASP A 435 40.73 2.81 -2.72
CA ASP A 435 41.16 3.99 -3.48
C ASP A 435 40.05 5.05 -3.55
N ILE A 436 38.80 4.61 -3.77
CA ILE A 436 37.64 5.50 -3.86
C ILE A 436 37.32 6.13 -2.50
N LYS A 437 37.43 5.37 -1.40
CA LYS A 437 37.23 5.87 -0.02
C LYS A 437 38.22 6.96 0.36
N GLU A 438 39.45 6.88 -0.11
CA GLU A 438 40.46 7.92 0.11
C GLU A 438 40.21 9.17 -0.73
N ASN A 439 39.41 9.07 -1.80
CA ASN A 439 39.19 10.12 -2.79
C ASN A 439 37.71 10.52 -2.93
N ILE A 440 36.95 10.56 -1.82
CA ILE A 440 35.49 10.82 -1.83
C ILE A 440 35.13 12.14 -2.54
N LEU A 441 35.96 13.17 -2.43
CA LEU A 441 35.68 14.47 -3.06
C LEU A 441 35.59 14.38 -4.59
N LEU A 442 36.39 13.51 -5.21
CA LEU A 442 36.35 13.27 -6.66
C LEU A 442 34.97 12.75 -7.12
N LEU A 443 34.24 12.05 -6.24
CA LEU A 443 32.91 11.52 -6.55
C LEU A 443 31.87 12.61 -6.78
N LEU A 444 32.14 13.85 -6.36
CA LEU A 444 31.24 14.98 -6.57
C LEU A 444 31.30 15.54 -8.00
N TYR A 445 32.26 15.09 -8.80
CA TYR A 445 32.50 15.57 -10.16
C TYR A 445 31.90 14.61 -11.19
N PRO A 446 31.39 15.13 -12.31
CA PRO A 446 30.80 14.31 -13.35
C PRO A 446 31.87 13.51 -14.10
N VAL A 447 31.51 12.31 -14.56
CA VAL A 447 32.38 11.40 -15.33
C VAL A 447 32.95 12.08 -16.58
N SER A 448 32.19 12.98 -17.20
CA SER A 448 32.63 13.76 -18.38
C SER A 448 33.86 14.63 -18.12
N ARG A 449 34.16 14.97 -16.86
CA ARG A 449 35.37 15.70 -16.46
C ARG A 449 36.48 14.77 -16.00
N ILE A 450 36.12 13.75 -15.24
CA ILE A 450 37.07 12.80 -14.67
C ILE A 450 37.76 12.00 -15.77
N LYS A 451 36.98 11.45 -16.71
CA LYS A 451 37.48 10.58 -17.77
C LYS A 451 38.61 11.23 -18.60
N PRO A 452 38.41 12.38 -19.26
CA PRO A 452 39.46 12.96 -20.11
C PRO A 452 40.69 13.34 -19.29
N LYS A 453 40.53 13.82 -18.05
CA LYS A 453 41.66 14.19 -17.21
C LYS A 453 42.45 12.97 -16.74
N LEU A 454 41.77 11.86 -16.47
CA LEU A 454 42.41 10.60 -16.13
C LEU A 454 43.17 10.01 -17.33
N GLU A 455 42.60 10.08 -18.53
CA GLU A 455 43.27 9.68 -19.78
C GLU A 455 44.52 10.52 -20.05
N GLU A 456 44.42 11.86 -19.94
CA GLU A 456 45.55 12.78 -20.05
C GLU A 456 46.66 12.44 -19.05
N LEU A 457 46.31 12.16 -17.79
CA LEU A 457 47.28 11.77 -16.77
C LEU A 457 47.96 10.44 -17.07
N LEU A 458 47.23 9.45 -17.60
CA LEU A 458 47.80 8.15 -17.95
C LEU A 458 48.71 8.22 -19.18
N GLU A 459 48.44 9.16 -20.09
CA GLU A 459 49.28 9.44 -21.27
C GLU A 459 50.45 10.38 -20.95
N TRP A 460 50.46 11.00 -19.77
CA TRP A 460 51.53 11.90 -19.36
C TRP A 460 52.84 11.14 -19.12
N GLU A 461 53.65 11.06 -20.17
CA GLU A 461 55.07 10.72 -20.09
C GLU A 461 55.82 11.95 -19.56
N MET A 462 56.43 11.83 -18.39
CA MET A 462 57.29 12.88 -17.89
C MET A 462 58.59 12.87 -18.70
N GLU A 463 58.92 13.99 -19.36
CA GLU A 463 60.17 14.19 -20.12
C GLU A 463 61.45 13.96 -19.29
N ASN A 464 61.32 13.76 -17.98
CA ASN A 464 62.42 13.40 -17.08
C ASN A 464 62.14 12.05 -16.41
N ASN A 465 62.61 10.98 -17.05
CA ASN A 465 63.03 9.63 -16.64
C ASN A 465 62.87 9.09 -15.18
N TYR A 466 62.00 9.64 -14.32
CA TYR A 466 61.97 9.26 -12.91
C TYR A 466 60.60 8.90 -12.32
N ASN A 467 59.46 9.17 -12.96
CA ASN A 467 58.16 8.60 -12.55
C ASN A 467 57.13 8.77 -13.68
N ASN A 468 56.74 7.69 -14.35
CA ASN A 468 55.57 7.72 -15.22
C ASN A 468 54.32 7.80 -14.34
N ALA A 469 53.29 8.56 -14.72
CA ALA A 469 52.03 8.57 -13.98
C ALA A 469 51.41 7.16 -13.82
N LYS A 470 51.74 6.24 -14.75
CA LYS A 470 51.40 4.81 -14.68
C LYS A 470 52.06 4.05 -13.52
N SER A 471 53.15 4.56 -12.93
CA SER A 471 53.81 3.95 -11.77
C SER A 471 53.30 4.49 -10.44
N LEU A 472 52.39 5.47 -10.44
CA LEU A 472 51.79 5.98 -9.22
C LEU A 472 50.74 5.00 -8.67
N PRO A 473 50.63 4.86 -7.34
CA PRO A 473 49.51 4.19 -6.72
C PRO A 473 48.17 4.82 -7.13
N SER A 474 47.15 3.99 -7.32
CA SER A 474 45.81 4.38 -7.78
C SER A 474 45.20 5.54 -6.98
N ASN A 475 45.34 5.52 -5.65
CA ASN A 475 44.87 6.61 -4.78
C ASN A 475 45.55 7.96 -5.04
N LYS A 476 46.83 7.99 -5.43
CA LYS A 476 47.56 9.21 -5.79
C LYS A 476 47.16 9.71 -7.17
N LEU A 477 46.94 8.80 -8.11
CA LEU A 477 46.43 9.14 -9.43
C LEU A 477 45.05 9.82 -9.35
N LEU A 478 44.13 9.30 -8.54
CA LEU A 478 42.81 9.91 -8.33
C LEU A 478 42.91 11.30 -7.67
N ASN A 479 43.79 11.47 -6.68
CA ASN A 479 44.04 12.77 -6.07
C ASN A 479 44.61 13.79 -7.07
N MET A 480 45.54 13.37 -7.93
CA MET A 480 46.07 14.21 -8.99
C MET A 480 45.00 14.58 -10.01
N CYS A 481 44.14 13.63 -10.38
CA CYS A 481 42.99 13.89 -11.24
C CYS A 481 42.12 15.01 -10.67
N LEU A 482 41.75 14.91 -9.38
CA LEU A 482 40.99 15.96 -8.69
C LEU A 482 41.72 17.32 -8.70
N TYR A 483 43.02 17.32 -8.39
CA TYR A 483 43.84 18.53 -8.39
C TYR A 483 43.82 19.23 -9.75
N PHE A 484 44.03 18.50 -10.84
CA PHE A 484 44.06 19.12 -12.17
C PHE A 484 42.68 19.59 -12.62
N ILE A 485 41.62 18.86 -12.30
CA ILE A 485 40.24 19.32 -12.52
C ILE A 485 40.02 20.66 -11.81
N GLU A 486 40.34 20.76 -10.52
CA GLU A 486 40.13 22.01 -9.77
C GLU A 486 41.08 23.14 -10.20
N SER A 487 42.28 22.82 -10.67
CA SER A 487 43.24 23.82 -11.12
C SER A 487 42.73 24.64 -12.31
N GLU A 488 41.98 24.02 -13.21
CA GLU A 488 41.32 24.69 -14.35
C GLU A 488 40.21 25.66 -13.89
N TYR A 489 39.68 25.46 -12.68
CA TYR A 489 38.59 26.24 -12.08
C TYR A 489 39.06 27.06 -10.89
N HIS A 490 40.37 27.27 -10.74
CA HIS A 490 40.95 28.06 -9.65
C HIS A 490 40.49 27.61 -8.25
N PHE A 491 40.25 26.31 -8.07
CA PHE A 491 39.82 25.72 -6.80
C PHE A 491 38.51 26.28 -6.23
N THR A 492 37.61 26.78 -7.09
CA THR A 492 36.29 27.30 -6.64
C THR A 492 35.28 26.19 -6.34
N GLY A 493 35.54 24.95 -6.76
CA GLY A 493 34.59 23.85 -6.72
C GLY A 493 33.48 23.95 -7.78
N ASP A 494 33.57 24.87 -8.74
CA ASP A 494 32.57 25.01 -9.81
C ASP A 494 32.73 23.95 -10.92
N ALA A 495 33.83 23.19 -10.91
CA ALA A 495 34.05 22.07 -11.85
C ALA A 495 33.03 20.93 -11.70
N VAL A 496 32.23 20.91 -10.64
CA VAL A 496 31.12 19.95 -10.47
C VAL A 496 29.97 20.18 -11.46
N PHE A 497 29.86 21.35 -12.07
CA PHE A 497 28.81 21.63 -13.06
C PHE A 497 29.19 21.08 -14.43
N GLU A 498 28.29 20.29 -15.02
CA GLU A 498 28.40 19.91 -16.42
C GLU A 498 28.27 21.16 -17.29
N THR A 499 29.31 21.49 -18.07
CA THR A 499 29.16 22.46 -19.15
C THR A 499 28.37 21.80 -20.26
N THR A 500 27.09 22.13 -20.37
CA THR A 500 26.25 21.70 -21.49
C THR A 500 26.84 22.13 -22.82
N ARG A 501 27.39 21.17 -23.57
CA ARG A 501 26.94 20.88 -24.94
C ARG A 501 26.56 19.40 -24.99
N VAL A 502 25.30 19.18 -25.31
CA VAL A 502 24.59 17.91 -25.28
C VAL A 502 25.27 16.87 -26.18
N ASP A 503 25.79 15.79 -25.61
CA ASP A 503 26.01 14.53 -26.33
C ASP A 503 24.98 13.50 -25.87
N SER A 504 23.79 13.64 -26.45
CA SER A 504 22.65 12.72 -26.38
C SER A 504 22.97 11.27 -26.83
N LYS A 505 24.21 10.98 -27.22
CA LYS A 505 24.69 9.64 -27.59
C LYS A 505 25.21 8.83 -26.40
N ASN A 506 25.82 9.46 -25.39
CA ASN A 506 26.37 8.74 -24.23
C ASN A 506 25.27 8.24 -23.28
N ASP A 507 24.18 9.01 -23.13
CA ASP A 507 23.02 8.60 -22.35
C ASP A 507 22.30 7.38 -22.92
N ALA A 508 22.30 7.24 -24.25
CA ALA A 508 21.73 6.08 -24.94
C ALA A 508 22.60 4.82 -24.75
N LEU A 509 23.92 4.97 -24.78
CA LEU A 509 24.88 3.88 -24.60
C LEU A 509 24.84 3.33 -23.17
N ILE A 510 24.82 4.22 -22.17
CA ILE A 510 24.75 3.84 -20.75
C ILE A 510 23.38 3.20 -20.44
N SER A 511 22.29 3.72 -21.01
CA SER A 511 20.96 3.11 -20.85
C SER A 511 20.88 1.73 -21.51
N ALA A 512 21.59 1.49 -22.61
CA ALA A 512 21.67 0.18 -23.25
C ALA A 512 22.50 -0.83 -22.42
N ILE A 513 23.61 -0.40 -21.83
CA ILE A 513 24.48 -1.25 -20.98
C ILE A 513 23.74 -1.68 -19.70
N VAL A 514 23.05 -0.75 -19.02
CA VAL A 514 22.28 -1.05 -17.80
C VAL A 514 21.10 -2.00 -18.11
N THR A 515 20.44 -1.81 -19.26
CA THR A 515 19.33 -2.68 -19.68
C THR A 515 19.82 -4.09 -20.04
N LYS A 516 21.00 -4.21 -20.67
CA LYS A 516 21.59 -5.50 -21.04
C LYS A 516 22.03 -6.30 -19.80
N ASN A 517 22.67 -5.66 -18.83
CA ASN A 517 23.11 -6.32 -17.59
C ASN A 517 21.94 -6.76 -16.70
N LEU A 518 20.80 -6.06 -16.72
CA LEU A 518 19.58 -6.46 -16.00
C LEU A 518 18.79 -7.59 -16.67
N ILE A 519 18.91 -7.75 -17.99
CA ILE A 519 18.29 -8.84 -18.75
C ILE A 519 19.15 -10.11 -18.68
N GLU A 520 20.47 -9.99 -18.71
CA GLU A 520 21.41 -11.11 -18.60
C GLU A 520 21.53 -11.62 -17.15
N GLY A 521 21.44 -10.73 -16.13
CA GLY A 521 21.36 -11.12 -14.72
C GLY A 521 20.09 -11.92 -14.33
N LYS A 522 19.06 -11.94 -15.18
CA LYS A 522 17.87 -12.79 -15.00
C LYS A 522 18.05 -14.22 -15.54
N LYS A 523 19.10 -14.49 -16.30
CA LYS A 523 19.37 -15.84 -16.87
C LYS A 523 20.30 -16.71 -16.01
N ASN A 524 21.03 -16.14 -15.04
CA ASN A 524 22.04 -16.88 -14.27
C ASN A 524 21.63 -17.26 -12.83
N ASN A 525 20.34 -17.22 -12.47
CA ASN A 525 19.84 -17.75 -11.18
C ASN A 525 19.27 -19.18 -11.29
N THR A 526 19.87 -19.99 -12.14
CA THR A 526 19.67 -21.45 -12.17
C THR A 526 21.01 -22.08 -12.47
N PHE A 527 21.86 -22.26 -11.45
CA PHE A 527 22.83 -23.36 -11.30
C PHE A 527 23.63 -23.12 -10.00
N ASN A 528 23.28 -23.88 -8.96
CA ASN A 528 24.18 -24.54 -8.01
C ASN A 528 23.41 -25.01 -6.77
N ASN A 529 22.65 -26.09 -6.96
CA ASN A 529 22.61 -27.18 -6.00
C ASN A 529 23.21 -28.37 -6.75
N VAL A 530 24.29 -28.95 -6.23
CA VAL A 530 24.57 -30.40 -6.14
C VAL A 530 26.03 -30.62 -5.72
N SER A 531 26.15 -31.41 -4.64
CA SER A 531 27.26 -32.28 -4.19
C SER A 531 28.61 -31.68 -3.76
N THR A 532 28.75 -31.57 -2.44
CA THR A 532 29.96 -31.91 -1.71
C THR A 532 30.33 -33.38 -1.95
N GLN A 533 31.59 -33.60 -2.30
CA GLN A 533 32.21 -34.86 -2.70
C GLN A 533 32.44 -35.81 -1.51
N ALA A 534 32.17 -37.09 -1.71
CA ALA A 534 32.78 -38.19 -0.99
C ALA A 534 33.72 -38.92 -1.95
N ASN A 535 35.01 -38.98 -1.61
CA ASN A 535 35.90 -40.16 -1.68
C ASN A 535 37.37 -39.73 -1.73
N VAL A 536 38.05 -39.89 -0.59
CA VAL A 536 39.50 -40.00 -0.48
C VAL A 536 39.79 -41.33 0.23
N THR A 537 40.30 -42.27 -0.55
CA THR A 537 41.02 -43.53 -0.23
C THR A 537 41.69 -43.83 -1.57
N THR A 538 43.01 -43.89 -1.77
CA THR A 538 44.09 -44.56 -1.03
C THR A 538 45.43 -44.02 -1.55
N GLU A 539 46.35 -43.66 -0.66
CA GLU A 539 47.69 -44.26 -0.43
C GLU A 539 48.36 -43.57 0.76
#